data_AF-F4PCJ5-F1
#
_entry.id   AF-F4PCJ5-F1
#
_cell.length_a   1.000
_cell.length_b   1.000
_cell.length_c   1.000
_cell.angle_alpha   90.00
_cell.angle_beta   90.00
_cell.angle_gamma   90.00
#
_symmetry.space_group_name_H-M   'P 1'
#
loop_
_entity.id
_entity.type
_entity.pdbx_description
1 polymer ?
#
loop_
_entity_poly.entity_id
_entity_poly.type
_entity_poly.pdbx_seq_one_letter_code
_entity_poly.pdbx_strand_id
1 'polypeptide(L)'
;MVPCDILLSTRLVSDTPIIEGDSEFISRKFQCLPSEFRVEQDGSVTINSYINNLNPIWHRDMYKCIAKIFKCFVPMFESLFRTMDPMFRYIDIHNDTNRYKPPNQSDYGGMEPDTRVIRPVYVPTLLEHFESNYESAKPVSLRGRNLQVIVKLTNIQLTPSKPKYDEGNWHNEGPINESIVATGLYYYDVENITTSKLDFRVAVDRFYQVASDMYWRDVYGIDQESPRNQYIGSLELPNGRCVVYPNRYQHKEQSFELADPTQPGHCKILTFFVVNPSRRIVSTAHVAPQQPQWYNSSLDKAHIPPELWNDITQYIQGVQSPAKAKRYRDELASDRTQITRAYNKYIYEQKYNLDRLW
;
A
#
# COMPACT_ATOMS: atom_id res chain seq x y z
N MET A 1 -4.70 -14.24 -35.38
CA MET A 1 -5.53 -15.40 -35.06
C MET A 1 -5.37 -15.66 -33.58
N VAL A 2 -6.38 -15.26 -32.79
CA VAL A 2 -6.47 -15.55 -31.35
C VAL A 2 -7.21 -16.88 -31.19
N PRO A 3 -6.76 -17.74 -30.27
CA PRO A 3 -7.65 -18.20 -29.22
C PRO A 3 -6.98 -17.91 -27.86
N CYS A 4 -7.60 -17.14 -26.95
CA CYS A 4 -8.71 -17.55 -26.09
C CYS A 4 -8.43 -18.87 -25.37
N ASP A 5 -7.67 -18.78 -24.27
CA ASP A 5 -7.88 -19.61 -23.08
C ASP A 5 -7.90 -18.68 -21.86
N ILE A 6 -9.05 -18.01 -21.70
CA ILE A 6 -9.56 -17.60 -20.40
C ILE A 6 -10.25 -18.84 -19.87
N LEU A 7 -9.85 -19.36 -18.70
CA LEU A 7 -10.75 -19.88 -17.66
C LEU A 7 -9.93 -20.21 -16.39
N LEU A 8 -10.29 -19.50 -15.32
CA LEU A 8 -10.33 -19.95 -13.91
C LEU A 8 -9.02 -20.03 -13.11
N SER A 9 -8.52 -18.85 -12.76
CA SER A 9 -8.02 -18.60 -11.39
C SER A 9 -8.77 -17.40 -10.79
N THR A 10 -10.10 -17.46 -10.78
CA THR A 10 -11.02 -16.50 -10.13
C THR A 10 -11.11 -16.70 -8.61
N ARG A 11 -10.02 -17.08 -7.94
CA ARG A 11 -9.97 -17.17 -6.47
C ARG A 11 -9.00 -16.19 -5.79
N LEU A 12 -8.49 -15.20 -6.52
CA LEU A 12 -7.64 -14.14 -5.95
C LEU A 12 -8.32 -12.75 -5.98
N VAL A 13 -9.64 -12.70 -6.07
CA VAL A 13 -10.40 -11.44 -6.03
C VAL A 13 -11.61 -11.60 -5.12
N SER A 14 -11.92 -10.52 -4.40
CA SER A 14 -13.01 -10.28 -3.42
C SER A 14 -12.73 -10.90 -2.05
N ASP A 15 -12.13 -10.22 -1.07
CA ASP A 15 -12.76 -9.08 -0.39
C ASP A 15 -11.74 -8.07 0.17
N THR A 16 -10.92 -7.45 -0.68
CA THR A 16 -10.70 -6.01 -0.45
C THR A 16 -11.89 -5.37 -1.12
N PRO A 17 -12.65 -4.45 -0.49
CA PRO A 17 -13.72 -3.77 -1.19
C PRO A 17 -13.10 -3.23 -2.48
N ILE A 18 -13.50 -3.84 -3.60
CA ILE A 18 -13.40 -3.16 -4.87
C ILE A 18 -14.38 -2.02 -4.64
N ILE A 19 -13.86 -0.88 -4.21
CA ILE A 19 -14.61 0.36 -4.34
C ILE A 19 -14.69 0.52 -5.86
N GLU A 20 -15.74 -0.04 -6.45
CA GLU A 20 -16.18 0.36 -7.77
C GLU A 20 -16.45 1.86 -7.68
N GLY A 21 -15.42 2.63 -8.07
CA GLY A 21 -15.56 3.92 -8.69
C GLY A 21 -16.16 5.04 -7.85
N ASP A 22 -15.80 5.19 -6.57
CA ASP A 22 -15.91 6.54 -6.01
C ASP A 22 -14.76 7.38 -6.54
N SER A 23 -15.12 8.42 -7.28
CA SER A 23 -14.16 9.29 -7.94
C SER A 23 -13.24 10.04 -6.97
N GLU A 24 -13.59 10.08 -5.69
CA GLU A 24 -12.77 10.67 -4.63
C GLU A 24 -11.49 9.86 -4.33
N PHE A 25 -11.40 8.59 -4.74
CA PHE A 25 -10.23 7.73 -4.51
C PHE A 25 -9.33 7.53 -5.74
N ILE A 26 -9.68 8.17 -6.86
CA ILE A 26 -9.01 8.03 -8.15
C ILE A 26 -8.42 9.37 -8.55
N SER A 27 -7.13 9.38 -8.91
CA SER A 27 -6.56 10.55 -9.58
C SER A 27 -6.98 10.53 -11.05
N ARG A 28 -7.71 11.57 -11.47
CA ARG A 28 -8.13 11.74 -12.87
C ARG A 28 -7.07 12.39 -13.76
N LYS A 29 -6.01 12.93 -13.14
CA LYS A 29 -4.98 13.72 -13.83
C LYS A 29 -3.61 13.06 -13.82
N PHE A 30 -3.31 12.30 -12.77
CA PHE A 30 -1.97 11.80 -12.55
C PHE A 30 -1.95 10.28 -12.29
N GLN A 31 -0.85 9.67 -12.69
CA GLN A 31 -0.54 8.28 -12.40
C GLN A 31 0.98 8.13 -12.37
N CYS A 32 1.52 7.45 -11.37
CA CYS A 32 2.90 6.96 -11.46
C CYS A 32 3.06 5.97 -12.62
N LEU A 33 4.17 6.09 -13.35
CA LEU A 33 4.54 5.16 -14.40
C LEU A 33 5.40 4.05 -13.80
N PRO A 34 4.88 2.81 -13.65
CA PRO A 34 5.70 1.69 -13.23
C PRO A 34 6.75 1.36 -14.28
N SER A 35 7.80 0.70 -13.84
CA SER A 35 8.78 0.02 -14.69
C SER A 35 8.43 -1.46 -14.85
N GLU A 36 8.82 -2.02 -15.99
CA GLU A 36 8.58 -3.42 -16.33
C GLU A 36 9.70 -4.28 -15.75
N PHE A 37 9.38 -5.09 -14.75
CA PHE A 37 10.29 -6.06 -14.16
C PHE A 37 9.97 -7.44 -14.70
N ARG A 38 10.99 -8.24 -14.99
CA ARG A 38 10.87 -9.64 -15.38
C ARG A 38 11.53 -10.49 -14.31
N VAL A 39 10.78 -11.43 -13.74
CA VAL A 39 11.36 -12.50 -12.90
C VAL A 39 11.52 -13.71 -13.79
N GLU A 40 12.75 -14.14 -14.03
CA GLU A 40 13.03 -15.29 -14.89
C GLU A 40 12.78 -16.61 -14.15
N GLN A 41 12.77 -17.72 -14.89
CA GLN A 41 12.56 -19.07 -14.35
C GLN A 41 13.61 -19.47 -13.29
N ASP A 42 14.84 -18.99 -13.43
CA ASP A 42 15.93 -19.19 -12.48
C ASP A 42 15.86 -18.25 -11.25
N GLY A 43 14.86 -17.37 -11.21
CA GLY A 43 14.68 -16.36 -10.17
C GLY A 43 15.59 -15.14 -10.32
N SER A 44 16.36 -15.01 -11.40
CA SER A 44 16.99 -13.74 -11.74
C SER A 44 15.95 -12.69 -12.10
N VAL A 45 16.31 -11.41 -11.95
CA VAL A 45 15.41 -10.30 -12.22
C VAL A 45 16.08 -9.35 -13.20
N THR A 46 15.33 -8.93 -14.22
CA THR A 46 15.71 -7.85 -15.13
C THR A 46 14.68 -6.73 -15.10
N ILE A 47 15.13 -5.52 -15.46
CA ILE A 47 14.29 -4.33 -15.57
C ILE A 47 14.27 -3.96 -17.05
N ASN A 48 13.13 -4.14 -17.70
CA ASN A 48 12.96 -4.10 -19.15
C ASN A 48 12.50 -2.73 -19.67
N SER A 49 12.21 -1.78 -18.78
CA SER A 49 11.92 -0.38 -19.13
C SER A 49 12.60 0.57 -18.14
N TYR A 50 12.64 1.87 -18.44
CA TYR A 50 13.33 2.81 -17.55
C TYR A 50 12.58 3.01 -16.23
N ILE A 51 13.30 3.25 -15.14
CA ILE A 51 12.81 3.77 -13.87
C ILE A 51 12.68 5.27 -13.98
N ASN A 52 11.50 5.80 -13.65
CA ASN A 52 11.25 7.23 -13.75
C ASN A 52 12.28 8.04 -12.95
N ASN A 53 12.84 9.09 -13.55
CA ASN A 53 13.95 9.90 -13.03
C ASN A 53 15.31 9.19 -12.86
N LEU A 54 15.47 7.94 -13.30
CA LEU A 54 16.75 7.24 -13.29
C LEU A 54 17.17 6.82 -14.70
N ASN A 55 18.12 7.53 -15.30
CA ASN A 55 18.57 7.26 -16.67
C ASN A 55 19.23 5.86 -16.77
N PRO A 56 18.75 4.97 -17.66
CA PRO A 56 19.27 3.59 -17.77
C PRO A 56 20.67 3.48 -18.37
N ILE A 57 21.11 4.49 -19.13
CA ILE A 57 22.45 4.54 -19.72
C ILE A 57 23.45 5.03 -18.68
N TRP A 58 23.15 6.15 -18.02
CA TRP A 58 24.07 6.79 -17.07
C TRP A 58 24.18 6.02 -15.74
N HIS A 59 23.11 5.34 -15.32
CA HIS A 59 23.04 4.65 -14.03
C HIS A 59 22.90 3.13 -14.18
N ARG A 60 23.56 2.55 -15.19
CA ARG A 60 23.47 1.11 -15.50
C ARG A 60 23.73 0.21 -14.30
N ASP A 61 24.72 0.54 -13.46
CA ASP A 61 25.05 -0.26 -12.28
C ASP A 61 24.00 -0.14 -11.17
N MET A 62 23.33 1.01 -11.08
CA MET A 62 22.19 1.17 -10.16
C MET A 62 21.02 0.29 -10.58
N TYR A 63 20.72 0.18 -11.88
CA TYR A 63 19.70 -0.76 -12.38
C TYR A 63 20.03 -2.21 -12.03
N LYS A 64 21.29 -2.64 -12.22
CA LYS A 64 21.73 -3.98 -11.81
C LYS A 64 21.57 -4.19 -10.30
N CYS A 65 21.90 -3.17 -9.50
CA CYS A 65 21.75 -3.22 -8.04
C CYS A 65 20.28 -3.34 -7.63
N ILE A 66 19.40 -2.49 -8.16
CA ILE A 66 17.96 -2.52 -7.90
C ILE A 66 17.36 -3.87 -8.29
N ALA A 67 17.74 -4.44 -9.43
CA ALA A 67 17.28 -5.76 -9.86
C ALA A 67 17.73 -6.87 -8.90
N LYS A 68 19.00 -6.83 -8.45
CA LYS A 68 19.52 -7.77 -7.45
C LYS A 68 18.81 -7.65 -6.11
N ILE A 69 18.52 -6.43 -5.66
CA ILE A 69 17.77 -6.21 -4.41
C ILE A 69 16.34 -6.73 -4.59
N PHE A 70 15.66 -6.38 -5.70
CA PHE A 70 14.30 -6.85 -5.95
C PHE A 70 14.22 -8.39 -6.01
N LYS A 71 15.23 -9.07 -6.55
CA LYS A 71 15.35 -10.53 -6.47
C LYS A 71 15.24 -11.06 -5.03
N CYS A 72 15.84 -10.38 -4.05
CA CYS A 72 15.73 -10.75 -2.64
C CYS A 72 14.32 -10.54 -2.09
N PHE A 73 13.56 -9.59 -2.64
CA PHE A 73 12.16 -9.33 -2.28
C PHE A 73 11.17 -10.30 -2.91
N VAL A 74 11.49 -10.94 -4.05
CA VAL A 74 10.61 -11.91 -4.73
C VAL A 74 10.02 -12.95 -3.78
N PRO A 75 10.79 -13.73 -2.99
CA PRO A 75 10.21 -14.72 -2.08
C PRO A 75 9.37 -14.09 -0.95
N MET A 76 9.69 -12.86 -0.52
CA MET A 76 8.88 -12.13 0.47
C MET A 76 7.51 -11.75 -0.11
N PHE A 77 7.47 -11.28 -1.37
CA PHE A 77 6.22 -10.99 -2.07
C PHE A 77 5.42 -12.27 -2.37
N GLU A 78 6.06 -13.36 -2.77
CA GLU A 78 5.40 -14.66 -2.96
C GLU A 78 4.73 -15.13 -1.65
N SER A 79 5.43 -15.00 -0.52
CA SER A 79 4.87 -15.31 0.80
C SER A 79 3.70 -14.39 1.16
N LEU A 80 3.79 -13.09 0.89
CA LEU A 80 2.70 -12.15 1.12
C LEU A 80 1.48 -12.48 0.25
N PHE A 81 1.67 -12.71 -1.04
CA PHE A 81 0.56 -12.99 -1.95
C PHE A 81 -0.15 -14.29 -1.61
N ARG A 82 0.56 -15.28 -1.03
CA ARG A 82 -0.06 -16.48 -0.47
C ARG A 82 -1.01 -16.16 0.69
N THR A 83 -0.67 -15.19 1.54
CA THR A 83 -1.53 -14.77 2.67
C THR A 83 -2.63 -13.80 2.28
N MET A 84 -2.59 -13.25 1.06
CA MET A 84 -3.63 -12.34 0.53
C MET A 84 -4.83 -13.08 -0.10
N ASP A 85 -4.89 -14.41 -0.01
CA ASP A 85 -6.09 -15.18 -0.38
C ASP A 85 -7.30 -14.66 0.43
N PRO A 86 -8.43 -14.31 -0.21
CA PRO A 86 -9.56 -13.63 0.40
C PRO A 86 -10.18 -14.32 1.62
N MET A 87 -9.89 -15.59 1.85
CA MET A 87 -10.46 -16.31 2.98
C MET A 87 -9.65 -16.09 4.25
N PHE A 88 -9.76 -14.88 4.83
CA PHE A 88 -9.65 -14.74 6.29
C PHE A 88 -10.81 -15.56 6.87
N ARG A 89 -10.59 -16.87 7.07
CA ARG A 89 -11.46 -17.64 7.94
C ARG A 89 -11.21 -17.07 9.32
N TYR A 90 -12.17 -16.29 9.80
CA TYR A 90 -12.24 -15.87 11.19
C TYR A 90 -11.87 -17.06 12.07
N ILE A 91 -11.06 -16.83 13.11
CA ILE A 91 -10.92 -17.81 14.18
C ILE A 91 -12.35 -18.21 14.54
N ASP A 92 -12.67 -19.49 14.40
CA ASP A 92 -14.00 -19.97 14.72
C ASP A 92 -14.13 -19.84 16.24
N ILE A 93 -14.74 -18.73 16.64
CA ILE A 93 -14.97 -18.43 18.04
C ILE A 93 -15.92 -19.53 18.51
N HIS A 94 -15.47 -20.34 19.47
CA HIS A 94 -16.32 -21.33 20.10
C HIS A 94 -17.49 -20.64 20.79
N ASN A 95 -18.59 -20.52 20.07
CA ASN A 95 -19.88 -20.23 20.63
C ASN A 95 -20.39 -21.55 21.21
N ASP A 96 -20.37 -21.67 22.54
CA ASP A 96 -21.04 -22.76 23.26
C ASP A 96 -22.58 -22.56 23.20
N THR A 97 -23.11 -22.32 21.99
CA THR A 97 -24.52 -22.04 21.67
C THR A 97 -25.42 -23.24 21.95
N ASN A 98 -24.86 -24.43 22.18
CA ASN A 98 -25.62 -25.61 22.59
C ASN A 98 -26.26 -25.49 23.98
N ARG A 99 -25.98 -24.42 24.74
CA ARG A 99 -26.74 -24.09 25.97
C ARG A 99 -27.79 -22.98 25.76
N TYR A 100 -27.88 -22.41 24.57
CA TYR A 100 -28.83 -21.35 24.26
C TYR A 100 -30.16 -21.94 23.79
N LYS A 101 -31.14 -22.04 24.70
CA LYS A 101 -32.54 -22.10 24.28
C LYS A 101 -32.98 -20.66 23.97
N PRO A 102 -33.40 -20.34 22.74
CA PRO A 102 -34.05 -19.06 22.51
C PRO A 102 -35.27 -18.96 23.45
N PRO A 103 -35.51 -17.83 24.12
CA PRO A 103 -36.76 -17.65 24.85
C PRO A 103 -37.90 -17.77 23.83
N ASN A 104 -38.93 -18.55 24.18
CA ASN A 104 -40.12 -18.72 23.36
C ASN A 104 -40.58 -17.34 22.85
N GLN A 105 -40.72 -17.20 21.54
CA GLN A 105 -41.45 -16.08 20.96
C GLN A 105 -42.87 -16.12 21.51
N SER A 106 -43.16 -15.30 22.52
CA SER A 106 -44.52 -14.89 22.79
C SER A 106 -44.80 -13.71 21.88
N ASP A 107 -45.53 -13.98 20.80
CA ASP A 107 -46.20 -12.95 20.03
C ASP A 107 -47.11 -12.11 20.96
N TYR A 108 -47.14 -10.80 20.68
CA TYR A 108 -48.02 -9.78 21.24
C TYR A 108 -47.70 -9.22 22.64
N GLY A 109 -47.26 -7.95 22.64
CA GLY A 109 -47.92 -6.88 23.39
C GLY A 109 -47.56 -6.75 24.87
N GLY A 110 -46.66 -5.81 25.18
CA GLY A 110 -46.50 -5.24 26.52
C GLY A 110 -45.09 -5.40 27.08
N MET A 111 -44.15 -4.54 26.67
CA MET A 111 -42.86 -4.43 27.34
C MET A 111 -42.89 -3.19 28.24
N GLU A 112 -42.88 -3.43 29.56
CA GLU A 112 -42.59 -2.39 30.55
C GLU A 112 -41.17 -1.83 30.32
N PRO A 113 -40.95 -0.51 30.51
CA PRO A 113 -39.70 0.17 30.13
C PRO A 113 -38.49 -0.17 31.02
N ASP A 114 -38.62 -0.98 32.07
CA ASP A 114 -37.58 -1.18 33.09
C ASP A 114 -36.94 -2.58 33.16
N THR A 115 -37.23 -3.49 32.23
CA THR A 115 -36.48 -4.75 32.16
C THR A 115 -35.06 -4.52 31.62
N ARG A 116 -34.08 -4.35 32.51
CA ARG A 116 -32.65 -4.53 32.19
C ARG A 116 -32.43 -5.99 31.77
N VAL A 117 -32.47 -6.25 30.46
CA VAL A 117 -32.09 -7.54 29.90
C VAL A 117 -30.59 -7.71 30.09
N ILE A 118 -30.18 -8.34 31.19
CA ILE A 118 -28.79 -8.77 31.41
C ILE A 118 -28.55 -9.95 30.47
N ARG A 119 -28.13 -9.66 29.23
CA ARG A 119 -27.60 -10.69 28.33
C ARG A 119 -26.17 -11.00 28.82
N PRO A 120 -25.82 -12.25 29.14
CA PRO A 120 -24.42 -12.60 29.35
C PRO A 120 -23.65 -12.31 28.06
N VAL A 121 -22.73 -11.35 28.12
CA VAL A 121 -21.81 -11.07 27.02
C VAL A 121 -20.81 -12.21 26.99
N TYR A 122 -20.90 -13.05 25.96
CA TYR A 122 -19.87 -14.05 25.69
C TYR A 122 -18.74 -13.34 24.92
N VAL A 123 -17.72 -12.91 25.66
CA VAL A 123 -16.48 -12.43 25.05
C VAL A 123 -15.77 -13.65 24.44
N PRO A 124 -15.53 -13.65 23.13
CA PRO A 124 -14.73 -14.68 22.48
C PRO A 124 -13.41 -14.86 23.21
N THR A 125 -13.19 -16.03 23.82
CA THR A 125 -11.88 -16.34 24.39
C THR A 125 -11.03 -16.93 23.28
N LEU A 126 -9.82 -16.39 23.08
CA LEU A 126 -8.84 -17.04 22.22
C LEU A 126 -8.55 -18.43 22.79
N LEU A 127 -8.56 -19.46 21.94
CA LEU A 127 -8.11 -20.78 22.35
C LEU A 127 -6.69 -20.67 22.89
N GLU A 128 -6.40 -21.35 24.00
CA GLU A 128 -5.02 -21.43 24.53
C GLU A 128 -4.04 -21.98 23.49
N HIS A 129 -4.56 -22.79 22.56
CA HIS A 129 -3.83 -23.38 21.46
C HIS A 129 -4.63 -23.18 20.16
N PHE A 130 -4.08 -22.41 19.22
CA PHE A 130 -4.63 -22.27 17.87
C PHE A 130 -4.00 -23.30 16.94
N GLU A 131 -4.75 -24.35 16.60
CA GLU A 131 -4.41 -25.23 15.48
C GLU A 131 -4.98 -24.63 14.20
N SER A 132 -4.09 -24.14 13.35
CA SER A 132 -4.49 -23.56 12.08
C SER A 132 -5.04 -24.65 11.15
N ASN A 133 -6.34 -24.63 10.87
CA ASN A 133 -6.97 -25.43 9.80
C ASN A 133 -6.58 -24.94 8.39
N TYR A 134 -5.56 -24.08 8.28
CA TYR A 134 -5.08 -23.55 7.03
C TYR A 134 -4.37 -24.65 6.25
N GLU A 135 -5.11 -25.31 5.35
CA GLU A 135 -4.49 -25.97 4.20
C GLU A 135 -3.59 -24.93 3.53
N SER A 136 -2.28 -25.15 3.57
CA SER A 136 -1.27 -24.25 2.96
C SER A 136 -1.78 -23.77 1.60
N ALA A 137 -2.19 -22.50 1.51
CA ALA A 137 -2.64 -21.94 0.23
C ALA A 137 -1.59 -22.23 -0.84
N LYS A 138 -2.08 -22.45 -2.07
CA LYS A 138 -1.22 -22.87 -3.18
C LYS A 138 -0.03 -21.91 -3.29
N PRO A 139 1.19 -22.44 -3.47
CA PRO A 139 2.36 -21.59 -3.59
C PRO A 139 2.18 -20.61 -4.74
N VAL A 140 2.30 -19.31 -4.43
CA VAL A 140 2.34 -18.26 -5.45
C VAL A 140 3.77 -18.17 -5.94
N SER A 141 3.99 -18.38 -7.24
CA SER A 141 5.29 -18.19 -7.88
C SER A 141 5.24 -17.00 -8.83
N LEU A 142 6.16 -16.06 -8.65
CA LEU A 142 6.41 -14.93 -9.53
C LEU A 142 7.41 -15.26 -10.64
N ARG A 143 8.10 -16.40 -10.57
CA ARG A 143 9.01 -16.85 -11.64
C ARG A 143 8.30 -16.97 -12.98
N GLY A 144 8.97 -16.52 -14.03
CA GLY A 144 8.44 -16.45 -15.39
C GLY A 144 7.42 -15.35 -15.64
N ARG A 145 7.18 -14.45 -14.67
CA ARG A 145 6.18 -13.38 -14.77
C ARG A 145 6.79 -12.02 -15.04
N ASN A 146 5.99 -11.18 -15.71
CA ASN A 146 6.23 -9.75 -15.85
C ASN A 146 5.48 -9.02 -14.75
N LEU A 147 6.16 -8.13 -14.06
CA LEU A 147 5.62 -7.30 -12.97
C LEU A 147 5.76 -5.83 -13.33
N GLN A 148 4.78 -5.04 -12.90
CA GLN A 148 4.86 -3.59 -12.96
C GLN A 148 5.23 -3.08 -11.57
N VAL A 149 6.36 -2.40 -11.45
CA VAL A 149 6.92 -1.97 -10.17
C VAL A 149 7.28 -0.50 -10.25
N ILE A 150 6.74 0.30 -9.32
CA ILE A 150 7.17 1.68 -9.11
C ILE A 150 8.31 1.66 -8.10
N VAL A 151 9.44 2.27 -8.45
CA VAL A 151 10.62 2.34 -7.60
C VAL A 151 10.77 3.74 -7.05
N LYS A 152 10.93 3.87 -5.73
CA LYS A 152 11.16 5.15 -5.04
C LYS A 152 12.41 5.04 -4.19
N LEU A 153 13.31 6.01 -4.32
CA LEU A 153 14.44 6.18 -3.42
C LEU A 153 14.15 7.41 -2.56
N THR A 154 14.16 7.22 -1.26
CA THR A 154 13.98 8.29 -0.27
C THR A 154 15.28 8.50 0.47
N ASN A 155 15.67 9.77 0.62
CA ASN A 155 16.84 10.17 1.42
C ASN A 155 16.38 11.26 2.39
N ILE A 156 16.33 10.91 3.67
CA ILE A 156 16.01 11.84 4.76
C ILE A 156 17.32 12.21 5.43
N GLN A 157 17.61 13.51 5.52
CA GLN A 157 18.80 14.04 6.17
C GLN A 157 18.39 14.93 7.34
N LEU A 158 18.96 14.65 8.51
CA LEU A 158 18.80 15.43 9.72
C LEU A 158 20.13 16.13 10.04
N THR A 159 20.03 17.38 10.48
CA THR A 159 21.19 18.20 10.86
C THR A 159 20.96 18.72 12.28
N PRO A 160 22.01 19.13 13.01
CA PRO A 160 21.82 19.76 14.32
C PRO A 160 20.85 20.96 14.29
N SER A 161 20.77 21.68 13.16
CA SER A 161 19.81 22.78 12.95
C SER A 161 18.38 22.34 12.60
N LYS A 162 18.20 21.10 12.11
CA LYS A 162 16.91 20.47 11.82
C LYS A 162 16.96 19.01 12.29
N PRO A 163 16.91 18.78 13.62
CA PRO A 163 17.28 17.49 14.21
C PRO A 163 16.16 16.46 14.18
N LYS A 164 14.96 16.82 13.72
CA LYS A 164 13.76 15.99 13.79
C LYS A 164 13.11 15.81 12.41
N TYR A 165 12.69 14.59 12.15
CA TYR A 165 11.75 14.23 11.10
C TYR A 165 10.36 14.05 11.72
N ASP A 166 9.37 14.80 11.23
CA ASP A 166 8.02 14.78 11.79
C ASP A 166 7.24 13.53 11.35
N GLU A 167 6.24 13.16 12.14
CA GLU A 167 5.39 12.01 11.83
C GLU A 167 4.63 12.21 10.50
N GLY A 168 4.43 11.11 9.79
CA GLY A 168 3.61 11.07 8.59
C GLY A 168 2.12 11.12 8.93
N ASN A 169 1.28 11.26 7.90
CA ASN A 169 -0.16 11.00 8.05
C ASN A 169 -0.47 9.54 7.75
N TRP A 170 -1.54 9.01 8.33
CA TRP A 170 -2.08 7.71 7.95
C TRP A 170 -2.43 7.68 6.46
N HIS A 171 -1.84 6.74 5.71
CA HIS A 171 -2.06 6.63 4.28
C HIS A 171 -1.89 5.20 3.74
N ASN A 172 -2.45 4.99 2.54
CA ASN A 172 -2.17 3.85 1.68
C ASN A 172 -1.31 4.33 0.50
N GLU A 173 -0.57 3.44 -0.15
CA GLU A 173 0.28 3.81 -1.27
C GLU A 173 -0.51 3.95 -2.56
N GLY A 174 -0.50 5.16 -3.11
CA GLY A 174 -1.11 5.50 -4.39
C GLY A 174 -2.66 5.48 -4.39
N PRO A 175 -3.28 6.17 -5.36
CA PRO A 175 -4.71 6.08 -5.62
C PRO A 175 -5.08 4.76 -6.33
N ILE A 176 -6.39 4.46 -6.43
CA ILE A 176 -6.90 3.21 -7.02
C ILE A 176 -6.39 2.99 -8.45
N ASN A 177 -6.23 4.05 -9.25
CA ASN A 177 -5.76 3.94 -10.63
C ASN A 177 -4.30 3.49 -10.76
N GLU A 178 -3.48 3.61 -9.71
CA GLU A 178 -2.12 3.06 -9.69
C GLU A 178 -2.11 1.56 -9.35
N SER A 179 -3.22 1.01 -8.84
CA SER A 179 -3.45 -0.42 -8.60
C SER A 179 -2.33 -1.13 -7.82
N ILE A 180 -1.70 -0.43 -6.87
CA ILE A 180 -0.63 -0.94 -6.01
C ILE A 180 -1.23 -1.93 -5.00
N VAL A 181 -0.70 -3.15 -4.95
CA VAL A 181 -1.19 -4.24 -4.09
C VAL A 181 -0.25 -4.57 -2.93
N ALA A 182 1.04 -4.29 -3.08
CA ALA A 182 2.03 -4.58 -2.06
C ALA A 182 3.17 -3.56 -2.09
N THR A 183 3.74 -3.34 -0.91
CA THR A 183 4.87 -2.43 -0.71
C THR A 183 6.03 -3.21 -0.10
N GLY A 184 7.22 -3.04 -0.67
CA GLY A 184 8.48 -3.54 -0.14
C GLY A 184 9.40 -2.39 0.23
N LEU A 185 9.91 -2.37 1.46
CA LEU A 185 10.82 -1.35 1.98
C LEU A 185 12.17 -1.95 2.32
N TYR A 186 13.25 -1.26 1.95
CA TYR A 186 14.61 -1.58 2.37
C TYR A 186 15.31 -0.35 2.93
N TYR A 187 15.57 -0.36 4.25
CA TYR A 187 16.34 0.66 4.95
C TYR A 187 17.82 0.33 4.82
N TYR A 188 18.46 0.81 3.75
CA TYR A 188 19.77 0.29 3.33
C TYR A 188 20.96 1.03 3.94
N ASP A 189 20.73 2.25 4.41
CA ASP A 189 21.76 3.08 5.01
C ASP A 189 21.10 4.06 5.98
N VAL A 190 21.19 3.74 7.27
CA VAL A 190 20.61 4.49 8.38
C VAL A 190 21.69 4.74 9.42
N GLU A 191 21.94 6.01 9.73
CA GLU A 191 23.03 6.44 10.60
C GLU A 191 22.60 7.63 11.46
N ASN A 192 23.03 7.61 12.72
CA ASN A 192 22.83 8.68 13.71
C ASN A 192 21.37 9.19 13.83
N ILE A 193 20.40 8.27 13.80
CA ILE A 193 19.01 8.58 14.11
C ILE A 193 18.44 7.60 15.13
N THR A 194 17.42 8.02 15.86
CA THR A 194 16.60 7.12 16.67
C THR A 194 15.90 6.10 15.78
N THR A 195 15.57 4.93 16.34
CA THR A 195 15.02 3.81 15.54
C THR A 195 13.67 4.21 14.93
N SER A 196 13.60 4.24 13.60
CA SER A 196 12.37 4.51 12.87
C SER A 196 11.34 3.40 13.09
N LYS A 197 10.06 3.79 13.10
CA LYS A 197 8.93 2.88 13.29
C LYS A 197 7.85 3.14 12.25
N LEU A 198 7.16 2.07 11.88
CA LEU A 198 6.01 2.11 10.98
C LEU A 198 4.81 1.49 11.68
N ASP A 199 3.82 2.34 11.91
CA ASP A 199 2.55 1.94 12.51
C ASP A 199 1.59 1.45 11.44
N PHE A 200 0.75 0.47 11.79
CA PHE A 200 -0.26 -0.09 10.91
C PHE A 200 -1.64 -0.07 11.54
N ARG A 201 -2.65 0.17 10.71
CA ARG A 201 -4.07 -0.01 11.05
C ARG A 201 -4.85 -0.59 9.88
N VAL A 202 -5.98 -1.21 10.19
CA VAL A 202 -6.93 -1.75 9.20
C VAL A 202 -8.28 -1.06 9.34
N ALA A 203 -9.00 -0.96 8.22
CA ALA A 203 -10.40 -0.58 8.27
C ALA A 203 -11.21 -1.72 8.87
N VAL A 204 -12.18 -1.39 9.71
CA VAL A 204 -13.13 -2.35 10.28
C VAL A 204 -14.48 -2.09 9.62
N ASP A 205 -14.94 -3.04 8.81
CA ASP A 205 -16.28 -3.01 8.25
C ASP A 205 -17.24 -3.71 9.23
N ARG A 206 -18.30 -3.02 9.68
CA ARG A 206 -19.37 -3.71 10.43
C ARG A 206 -20.18 -4.45 9.38
N PHE A 207 -19.99 -5.76 9.27
CA PHE A 207 -20.90 -6.62 8.52
C PHE A 207 -22.35 -6.24 8.87
N TYR A 208 -23.18 -6.08 7.84
CA TYR A 208 -24.61 -5.80 7.91
C TYR A 208 -25.37 -6.95 8.60
N GLN A 209 -25.14 -7.13 9.90
CA GLN A 209 -25.99 -7.95 10.73
C GLN A 209 -26.45 -7.10 11.90
N VAL A 210 -27.76 -6.91 11.93
CA VAL A 210 -28.62 -6.28 12.94
C VAL A 210 -28.45 -6.88 14.36
N ALA A 211 -27.45 -7.74 14.55
CA ALA A 211 -27.16 -8.40 15.81
C ALA A 211 -26.13 -7.60 16.64
N SER A 212 -26.67 -6.55 17.27
CA SER A 212 -26.24 -5.99 18.56
C SER A 212 -24.97 -5.12 18.60
N ASP A 213 -25.18 -3.82 18.78
CA ASP A 213 -24.20 -2.83 19.25
C ASP A 213 -23.43 -3.25 20.51
N MET A 214 -23.88 -4.27 21.26
CA MET A 214 -23.25 -4.69 22.51
C MET A 214 -21.95 -5.47 22.29
N TYR A 215 -21.77 -6.20 21.18
CA TYR A 215 -20.56 -7.03 21.01
C TYR A 215 -19.35 -6.28 20.45
N TRP A 216 -19.53 -5.10 19.86
CA TRP A 216 -18.41 -4.41 19.18
C TRP A 216 -17.41 -3.79 20.13
N ARG A 217 -17.87 -3.22 21.25
CA ARG A 217 -16.98 -2.71 22.28
C ARG A 217 -16.20 -3.86 22.93
N ASP A 218 -16.86 -4.98 23.17
CA ASP A 218 -16.26 -6.12 23.86
C ASP A 218 -15.32 -6.96 22.98
N VAL A 219 -15.56 -7.02 21.65
CA VAL A 219 -14.73 -7.79 20.70
C VAL A 219 -13.65 -6.95 20.02
N TYR A 220 -13.99 -5.73 19.57
CA TYR A 220 -13.07 -4.88 18.80
C TYR A 220 -12.55 -3.68 19.58
N GLY A 221 -13.10 -3.39 20.77
CA GLY A 221 -12.78 -2.16 21.51
C GLY A 221 -13.36 -0.90 20.87
N ILE A 222 -14.31 -1.03 19.93
CA ILE A 222 -14.86 0.05 19.11
C ILE A 222 -16.33 0.26 19.47
N ASP A 223 -16.74 1.51 19.68
CA ASP A 223 -18.14 1.89 19.89
C ASP A 223 -18.70 2.73 18.72
N GLN A 224 -19.88 3.34 18.89
CA GLN A 224 -20.53 4.15 17.85
C GLN A 224 -19.76 5.43 17.52
N GLU A 225 -19.04 5.98 18.50
CA GLU A 225 -18.23 7.21 18.36
C GLU A 225 -16.81 6.95 17.89
N SER A 226 -16.39 5.70 17.93
CA SER A 226 -15.06 5.28 17.54
C SER A 226 -14.88 5.30 16.02
N PRO A 227 -13.70 5.71 15.53
CA PRO A 227 -13.32 5.55 14.13
C PRO A 227 -13.45 4.09 13.65
N ARG A 228 -13.78 3.88 12.37
CA ARG A 228 -13.84 2.55 11.71
C ARG A 228 -12.46 1.99 11.38
N ASN A 229 -11.54 2.02 12.35
CA ASN A 229 -10.24 1.41 12.19
C ASN A 229 -9.75 0.74 13.47
N GLN A 230 -8.89 -0.26 13.31
CA GLN A 230 -8.21 -0.92 14.39
C GLN A 230 -6.71 -0.82 14.17
N TYR A 231 -5.99 -0.35 15.19
CA TYR A 231 -4.53 -0.40 15.22
C TYR A 231 -4.06 -1.85 15.34
N ILE A 232 -3.18 -2.28 14.44
CA ILE A 232 -2.71 -3.68 14.38
C ILE A 232 -1.26 -3.86 14.81
N GLY A 233 -0.57 -2.77 15.15
CA GLY A 233 0.79 -2.81 15.67
C GLY A 233 1.77 -1.87 14.99
N SER A 234 3.01 -1.91 15.48
CA SER A 234 4.15 -1.15 14.99
C SER A 234 5.28 -2.08 14.60
N LEU A 235 6.09 -1.67 13.63
CA LEU A 235 7.29 -2.37 13.23
C LEU A 235 8.50 -1.44 13.28
N GLU A 236 9.56 -1.90 13.95
CA GLU A 236 10.83 -1.19 13.99
C GLU A 236 11.66 -1.43 12.72
N LEU A 237 12.28 -0.37 12.22
CA LEU A 237 12.97 -0.31 10.94
C LEU A 237 14.43 0.13 11.12
N PRO A 238 15.29 -0.72 11.72
CA PRO A 238 16.71 -0.44 11.86
C PRO A 238 17.44 -0.54 10.50
N ASN A 239 18.70 -0.12 10.49
CA ASN A 239 19.58 -0.30 9.34
C ASN A 239 19.61 -1.76 8.85
N GLY A 240 19.54 -1.96 7.55
CA GLY A 240 19.53 -3.27 6.91
C GLY A 240 18.17 -3.97 6.86
N ARG A 241 17.10 -3.41 7.46
CA ARG A 241 15.78 -4.08 7.52
C ARG A 241 15.07 -4.06 6.16
N CYS A 242 14.59 -5.24 5.74
CA CYS A 242 13.64 -5.41 4.64
C CYS A 242 12.25 -5.74 5.19
N VAL A 243 11.20 -5.14 4.63
CA VAL A 243 9.80 -5.39 5.01
C VAL A 243 8.93 -5.46 3.77
N VAL A 244 7.97 -6.39 3.76
CA VAL A 244 6.92 -6.48 2.75
C VAL A 244 5.57 -6.54 3.44
N TYR A 245 4.62 -5.72 2.99
CA TYR A 245 3.26 -5.69 3.52
C TYR A 245 2.24 -5.40 2.41
N PRO A 246 0.98 -5.84 2.55
CA PRO A 246 -0.05 -5.57 1.58
C PRO A 246 -0.47 -4.10 1.66
N ASN A 247 -0.77 -3.49 0.51
CA ASN A 247 -1.23 -2.09 0.45
C ASN A 247 -2.67 -1.90 0.99
N ARG A 248 -3.28 -2.97 1.50
CA ARG A 248 -4.51 -2.95 2.31
C ARG A 248 -4.27 -2.31 3.67
N TYR A 249 -3.08 -2.47 4.25
CA TYR A 249 -2.79 -1.94 5.57
C TYR A 249 -2.45 -0.46 5.45
N GLN A 250 -3.29 0.37 6.07
CA GLN A 250 -2.96 1.78 6.19
C GLN A 250 -1.81 1.91 7.17
N HIS A 251 -0.82 2.73 6.81
CA HIS A 251 0.37 2.88 7.63
C HIS A 251 0.72 4.34 7.85
N LYS A 252 1.56 4.56 8.86
CA LYS A 252 2.05 5.89 9.26
C LYS A 252 3.49 5.77 9.73
N GLU A 253 4.40 6.49 9.08
CA GLU A 253 5.77 6.64 9.58
C GLU A 253 5.77 7.46 10.86
N GLN A 254 6.44 6.95 11.90
CA GLN A 254 6.63 7.70 13.14
C GLN A 254 7.74 8.75 13.00
N SER A 255 7.66 9.80 13.82
CA SER A 255 8.75 10.75 13.93
C SER A 255 10.01 10.09 14.47
N PHE A 256 11.17 10.51 13.99
CA PHE A 256 12.48 10.15 14.54
C PHE A 256 13.39 11.38 14.52
N GLU A 257 14.47 11.32 15.29
CA GLU A 257 15.38 12.45 15.51
C GLU A 257 16.83 11.97 15.56
N LEU A 258 17.77 12.91 15.61
CA LEU A 258 19.19 12.60 15.78
C LEU A 258 19.45 11.84 17.09
N ALA A 259 20.23 10.76 17.01
CA ALA A 259 20.65 10.04 18.21
C ALA A 259 21.73 10.81 18.98
N ASP A 260 22.72 11.35 18.27
CA ASP A 260 23.64 12.39 18.72
C ASP A 260 23.25 13.73 18.07
N PRO A 261 22.66 14.67 18.83
CA PRO A 261 22.22 15.97 18.30
C PRO A 261 23.36 16.87 17.78
N THR A 262 24.62 16.54 18.05
CA THR A 262 25.78 17.32 17.62
C THR A 262 26.28 16.96 16.22
N GLN A 263 25.90 15.78 15.71
CA GLN A 263 26.32 15.27 14.42
C GLN A 263 25.14 15.17 13.45
N PRO A 264 25.36 15.27 12.13
CA PRO A 264 24.32 14.97 11.16
C PRO A 264 23.95 13.47 11.18
N GLY A 265 22.77 13.15 10.67
CA GLY A 265 22.28 11.78 10.54
C GLY A 265 21.40 11.61 9.30
N HIS A 266 21.20 10.38 8.86
CA HIS A 266 20.40 10.11 7.67
C HIS A 266 19.66 8.78 7.73
N CYS A 267 18.62 8.70 6.91
CA CYS A 267 17.87 7.49 6.64
C CYS A 267 17.62 7.39 5.13
N LYS A 268 18.17 6.36 4.51
CA LYS A 268 17.98 6.09 3.08
C LYS A 268 17.19 4.80 2.88
N ILE A 269 16.13 4.93 2.09
CA ILE A 269 15.12 3.89 1.90
C ILE A 269 14.95 3.63 0.40
N LEU A 270 14.99 2.36 0.01
CA LEU A 270 14.55 1.90 -1.30
C LEU A 270 13.17 1.25 -1.15
N THR A 271 12.20 1.76 -1.89
CA THR A 271 10.82 1.28 -1.85
C THR A 271 10.40 0.72 -3.21
N PHE A 272 9.74 -0.43 -3.18
CA PHE A 272 9.09 -1.07 -4.31
C PHE A 272 7.59 -1.08 -4.10
N PHE A 273 6.85 -0.43 -4.98
CA PHE A 273 5.39 -0.56 -5.03
C PHE A 273 5.02 -1.49 -6.17
N VAL A 274 4.51 -2.67 -5.82
CA VAL A 274 4.12 -3.71 -6.78
C VAL A 274 2.68 -3.45 -7.21
N VAL A 275 2.49 -3.21 -8.50
CA VAL A 275 1.17 -3.11 -9.12
C VAL A 275 0.56 -4.50 -9.26
N ASN A 276 -0.77 -4.60 -9.13
CA ASN A 276 -1.52 -5.85 -9.25
C ASN A 276 -1.10 -6.63 -10.52
N PRO A 277 -0.49 -7.83 -10.39
CA PRO A 277 -0.04 -8.60 -11.56
C PRO A 277 -1.16 -9.04 -12.51
N SER A 278 -2.43 -9.02 -12.04
CA SER A 278 -3.61 -9.35 -12.85
C SER A 278 -4.15 -8.15 -13.64
N ARG A 279 -3.57 -6.96 -13.47
CA ARG A 279 -3.94 -5.73 -14.17
C ARG A 279 -2.68 -5.10 -14.77
N ARG A 280 -2.82 -4.46 -15.92
CA ARG A 280 -1.73 -3.72 -16.57
C ARG A 280 -2.15 -2.27 -16.70
N ILE A 281 -1.30 -1.37 -16.22
CA ILE A 281 -1.47 0.08 -16.36
C ILE A 281 -0.42 0.65 -17.32
N VAL A 282 -0.63 1.88 -17.78
CA VAL A 282 0.36 2.59 -18.61
C VAL A 282 1.69 2.68 -17.83
N SER A 283 2.76 2.22 -18.47
CA SER A 283 4.10 2.10 -17.88
C SER A 283 5.14 2.87 -18.69
N THR A 284 6.36 2.92 -18.17
CA THR A 284 7.54 3.48 -18.86
C THR A 284 7.95 2.70 -20.12
N ALA A 285 7.34 1.54 -20.42
CA ALA A 285 7.48 0.90 -21.72
C ALA A 285 6.64 1.59 -22.82
N HIS A 286 5.61 2.35 -22.43
CA HIS A 286 4.66 3.00 -23.33
C HIS A 286 4.87 4.52 -23.42
N VAL A 287 5.56 5.10 -22.44
CA VAL A 287 5.83 6.55 -22.35
C VAL A 287 7.31 6.76 -22.55
N ALA A 288 7.71 7.67 -23.45
CA ALA A 288 9.11 8.03 -23.64
C ALA A 288 9.64 8.86 -22.46
N PRO A 289 10.97 8.88 -22.23
CA PRO A 289 11.58 9.74 -21.22
C PRO A 289 11.11 11.19 -21.29
N GLN A 290 10.74 11.75 -20.14
CA GLN A 290 10.18 13.11 -20.08
C GLN A 290 11.26 14.16 -19.76
N GLN A 291 12.45 13.73 -19.36
CA GLN A 291 13.56 14.55 -18.92
C GLN A 291 14.38 15.04 -20.13
N PRO A 292 14.50 16.36 -20.36
CA PRO A 292 15.17 16.89 -21.55
C PRO A 292 16.63 16.45 -21.64
N GLN A 293 17.34 16.41 -20.51
CA GLN A 293 18.75 16.06 -20.47
C GLN A 293 19.05 14.61 -20.88
N TRP A 294 18.04 13.72 -20.90
CA TRP A 294 18.25 12.34 -21.37
C TRP A 294 18.50 12.26 -22.87
N TYR A 295 18.04 13.28 -23.62
CA TYR A 295 18.23 13.37 -25.06
C TYR A 295 19.61 13.91 -25.46
N ASN A 296 20.36 14.52 -24.53
CA ASN A 296 21.68 15.09 -24.79
C ASN A 296 22.63 14.08 -25.46
N SER A 297 22.65 12.84 -24.97
CA SER A 297 23.50 11.78 -25.55
C SER A 297 23.11 11.37 -26.98
N SER A 298 21.86 11.61 -27.38
CA SER A 298 21.40 11.39 -28.75
C SER A 298 21.71 12.60 -29.64
N LEU A 299 21.58 13.82 -29.11
CA LEU A 299 21.90 15.07 -29.82
C LEU A 299 23.39 15.20 -30.11
N ASP A 300 24.24 14.78 -29.16
CA ASP A 300 25.69 14.71 -29.30
C ASP A 300 26.10 13.86 -30.52
N LYS A 301 25.49 12.68 -30.68
CA LYS A 301 25.72 11.81 -31.84
C LYS A 301 25.20 12.37 -33.16
N ALA A 302 24.23 13.28 -33.11
CA ALA A 302 23.65 13.92 -34.28
C ALA A 302 24.46 15.13 -34.76
N HIS A 303 25.59 15.46 -34.12
CA HIS A 303 26.46 16.61 -34.45
C HIS A 303 25.72 17.95 -34.40
N ILE A 304 24.74 18.07 -33.51
CA ILE A 304 23.97 19.31 -33.29
C ILE A 304 24.73 20.17 -32.28
N PRO A 305 24.99 21.46 -32.57
CA PRO A 305 25.64 22.36 -31.61
C PRO A 305 24.92 22.40 -30.26
N PRO A 306 25.64 22.31 -29.11
CA PRO A 306 25.05 22.31 -27.77
C PRO A 306 24.12 23.50 -27.48
N GLU A 307 24.38 24.63 -28.12
CA GLU A 307 23.59 25.86 -28.02
C GLU A 307 22.13 25.65 -28.46
N LEU A 308 21.89 24.71 -29.39
CA LEU A 308 20.56 24.41 -29.93
C LEU A 308 19.81 23.29 -29.19
N TRP A 309 20.46 22.59 -28.24
CA TRP A 309 19.87 21.42 -27.59
C TRP A 309 18.62 21.77 -26.79
N ASN A 310 18.64 22.90 -26.08
CA ASN A 310 17.49 23.37 -25.30
C ASN A 310 16.31 23.76 -26.19
N ASP A 311 16.57 24.28 -27.39
CA ASP A 311 15.51 24.66 -28.32
C ASP A 311 14.91 23.41 -28.95
N ILE A 312 15.74 22.47 -29.41
CA ILE A 312 15.27 21.23 -30.05
C ILE A 312 14.46 20.36 -29.09
N THR A 313 14.90 20.23 -27.83
CA THR A 313 14.20 19.40 -26.84
C THR A 313 12.80 19.92 -26.51
N GLN A 314 12.51 21.21 -26.72
CA GLN A 314 11.16 21.77 -26.55
C GLN A 314 10.16 21.28 -27.61
N TYR A 315 10.66 20.87 -28.78
CA TYR A 315 9.82 20.33 -29.86
C TYR A 315 9.60 18.82 -29.75
N ILE A 316 10.31 18.12 -28.85
CA ILE A 316 10.12 16.69 -28.63
C ILE A 316 8.85 16.49 -27.82
N GLN A 317 7.84 15.86 -28.42
CA GLN A 317 6.57 15.59 -27.78
C GLN A 317 6.76 14.77 -26.49
N GLY A 318 6.16 15.23 -25.40
CA GLY A 318 6.19 14.54 -24.11
C GLY A 318 7.32 14.99 -23.17
N VAL A 319 8.37 15.65 -23.69
CA VAL A 319 9.42 16.27 -22.86
C VAL A 319 8.84 17.40 -22.02
N GLN A 320 9.25 17.46 -20.74
CA GLN A 320 8.77 18.46 -19.80
C GLN A 320 9.93 19.34 -19.35
N SER A 321 9.74 20.66 -19.41
CA SER A 321 10.70 21.59 -18.82
C SER A 321 10.77 21.39 -17.30
N PRO A 322 11.90 21.70 -16.64
CA PRO A 322 12.03 21.58 -15.19
C PRO A 322 10.94 22.35 -14.42
N ALA A 323 10.55 23.54 -14.90
CA ALA A 323 9.49 24.34 -14.30
C ALA A 323 8.11 23.66 -14.40
N LYS A 324 7.78 23.07 -15.56
CA LYS A 324 6.53 22.36 -15.77
C LYS A 324 6.48 21.06 -14.97
N ALA A 325 7.59 20.32 -14.93
CA ALA A 325 7.72 19.12 -14.10
C ALA A 325 7.57 19.43 -12.60
N LYS A 326 8.14 20.55 -12.12
CA LYS A 326 7.94 21.03 -10.74
C LYS A 326 6.46 21.33 -10.47
N ARG A 327 5.81 22.10 -11.35
CA ARG A 327 4.38 22.41 -11.22
C ARG A 327 3.51 21.14 -11.15
N TYR A 328 3.72 20.17 -12.03
CA TYR A 328 2.97 18.91 -11.98
C TYR A 328 3.27 18.08 -10.74
N ARG A 329 4.49 18.14 -10.20
CA ARG A 329 4.80 17.51 -8.92
C ARG A 329 4.00 18.12 -7.77
N ASP A 330 3.89 19.45 -7.75
CA ASP A 330 3.14 20.17 -6.71
C ASP A 330 1.63 19.88 -6.83
N GLU A 331 1.10 19.86 -8.07
CA GLU A 331 -0.30 19.47 -8.34
C GLU A 331 -0.57 18.00 -7.94
N LEU A 332 0.35 17.07 -8.25
CA LEU A 332 0.29 15.67 -7.83
C LEU A 332 0.28 15.53 -6.31
N ALA A 333 1.13 16.28 -5.59
CA ALA A 333 1.19 16.23 -4.13
C ALA A 333 -0.12 16.70 -3.49
N SER A 334 -0.71 17.77 -4.04
CA SER A 334 -2.03 18.26 -3.63
C SER A 334 -3.13 17.23 -3.88
N ASP A 335 -3.18 16.65 -5.09
CA ASP A 335 -4.13 15.60 -5.48
C ASP A 335 -4.05 14.38 -4.55
N ARG A 336 -2.83 13.89 -4.28
CA ARG A 336 -2.60 12.79 -3.33
C ARG A 336 -3.05 13.12 -1.92
N THR A 337 -2.80 14.34 -1.45
CA THR A 337 -3.25 14.79 -0.12
C THR A 337 -4.77 14.75 -0.01
N GLN A 338 -5.49 15.17 -1.05
CA GLN A 338 -6.95 15.13 -1.09
C GLN A 338 -7.48 13.70 -1.08
N ILE A 339 -6.91 12.82 -1.91
CA ILE A 339 -7.30 11.40 -1.97
C ILE A 339 -7.03 10.70 -0.64
N THR A 340 -5.87 10.91 -0.02
CA THR A 340 -5.54 10.36 1.31
C THR A 340 -6.54 10.85 2.37
N ARG A 341 -6.91 12.14 2.33
CA ARG A 341 -7.92 12.69 3.25
C ARG A 341 -9.29 12.03 3.03
N ALA A 342 -9.70 11.81 1.78
CA ALA A 342 -10.94 11.11 1.46
C ALA A 342 -10.92 9.67 1.99
N TYR A 343 -9.84 8.92 1.76
CA TYR A 343 -9.67 7.58 2.31
C TYR A 343 -9.83 7.54 3.82
N ASN A 344 -9.10 8.41 4.53
CA ASN A 344 -9.21 8.50 5.98
C ASN A 344 -10.65 8.79 6.41
N LYS A 345 -11.28 9.82 5.85
CA LYS A 345 -12.63 10.23 6.21
C LYS A 345 -13.69 9.13 5.97
N TYR A 346 -13.70 8.52 4.79
CA TYR A 346 -14.81 7.65 4.38
C TYR A 346 -14.60 6.18 4.71
N ILE A 347 -13.34 5.71 4.78
CA ILE A 347 -13.04 4.30 5.01
C ILE A 347 -12.62 4.05 6.47
N TYR A 348 -11.75 4.90 7.03
CA TYR A 348 -11.12 4.63 8.33
C TYR A 348 -11.72 5.42 9.50
N GLU A 349 -12.29 6.60 9.26
CA GLU A 349 -12.65 7.56 10.31
C GLU A 349 -14.15 7.90 10.34
N GLN A 350 -14.94 7.26 9.48
CA GLN A 350 -16.39 7.48 9.44
C GLN A 350 -17.06 6.98 10.72
N LYS A 351 -17.58 7.90 11.53
CA LYS A 351 -18.43 7.58 12.68
C LYS A 351 -19.83 7.15 12.25
N TYR A 352 -20.52 6.34 13.06
CA TYR A 352 -21.90 5.95 12.80
C TYR A 352 -22.85 7.04 13.31
N ASN A 353 -23.49 7.78 12.40
CA ASN A 353 -24.64 8.62 12.74
C ASN A 353 -25.92 7.87 12.37
N LEU A 354 -26.71 7.49 13.39
CA LEU A 354 -28.04 6.90 13.21
C LEU A 354 -29.10 7.91 12.75
N ASP A 355 -28.81 9.21 12.80
CA ASP A 355 -29.74 10.30 12.46
C ASP A 355 -30.08 10.42 10.96
N ARG A 356 -29.56 9.53 10.10
CA ARG A 356 -29.87 9.49 8.65
C ARG A 356 -30.73 8.30 8.22
N LEU A 357 -31.32 7.56 9.16
CA LEU A 357 -32.17 6.40 8.87
C LEU A 357 -33.65 6.57 9.24
N TRP A 358 -34.15 7.82 9.31
CA TRP A 358 -35.57 8.10 9.49
C TRP A 358 -36.13 8.91 8.31
#